data_AF-A0A8D0FWG3-F1
#
_entry.id   AF-A0A8D0FWG3-F1
#
_cell.length_a   1.000
_cell.length_b   1.000
_cell.length_c   1.000
_cell.angle_alpha   90.00
_cell.angle_beta   90.00
_cell.angle_gamma   90.00
#
_symmetry.space_group_name_H-M   'P 1'
#
loop_
_entity.id
_entity.type
_entity.pdbx_description
1 polymer ?
#
loop_
_entity_poly.entity_id
_entity_poly.type
_entity_poly.pdbx_seq_one_letter_code
_entity_poly.pdbx_strand_id
1 'polypeptide(L)'
;LARCWFAKPTEKKTSVSPHEDMKVAFMTEMKAENIKQFLYNFTQLPHLAGTKENLHLAQQVQAEWKEFGLDSVQLVHYDVLLSYPDDTKPNYISIIDEHGNEIFNTSLSEPPPPGYETVRDVVPPYSAFSAQGMPEGELVYVNYGRTEDFFKLEREMGINCTGKIVIARYGKIFRGNKVKNAELAGAKGVILYSDPADYCAPGVDPYPNGWNLPGGGAQRGNVLNLNGAGDPLTPGYPAKEYTYRLDKASGVGLPKIPVHPIGYHDAEFLLKYRNYLFLYEAEFYCLWCFCIPDVH
;
A
#
# COMPACT_ATOMS: atom_id res chain seq x y z
N LEU A 1 -54.36 -38.48 -54.74
CA LEU A 1 -53.34 -39.47 -54.28
C LEU A 1 -52.12 -39.28 -55.19
N ALA A 2 -50.90 -38.96 -54.78
CA ALA A 2 -50.30 -38.86 -53.47
C ALA A 2 -48.98 -38.05 -53.59
N ARG A 3 -48.78 -37.14 -52.62
CA ARG A 3 -47.57 -36.95 -51.82
C ARG A 3 -46.29 -36.45 -52.52
N CYS A 4 -46.11 -35.14 -52.40
CA CYS A 4 -44.81 -34.50 -52.15
C CYS A 4 -44.04 -35.23 -51.05
N TRP A 5 -42.73 -35.40 -51.24
CA TRP A 5 -41.79 -35.63 -50.16
C TRP A 5 -40.70 -34.56 -50.25
N PHE A 6 -40.87 -33.51 -49.45
CA PHE A 6 -39.80 -32.59 -49.12
C PHE A 6 -38.77 -33.36 -48.28
N ALA A 7 -37.53 -33.41 -48.75
CA ALA A 7 -36.41 -33.81 -47.92
C ALA A 7 -36.28 -32.82 -46.75
N LYS A 8 -36.42 -33.30 -45.51
CA LYS A 8 -36.07 -32.50 -44.33
C LYS A 8 -34.57 -32.18 -44.39
N PRO A 9 -34.14 -30.93 -44.17
CA PRO A 9 -32.74 -30.66 -43.88
C PRO A 9 -32.42 -31.38 -42.58
N THR A 10 -31.52 -32.36 -42.63
CA THR A 10 -30.84 -32.85 -41.43
C THR A 10 -30.06 -31.67 -40.86
N GLU A 11 -30.56 -31.07 -39.79
CA GLU A 11 -29.75 -30.21 -38.93
C GLU A 11 -28.53 -31.02 -38.53
N LYS A 12 -27.37 -30.65 -39.11
CA LYS A 12 -26.09 -31.04 -38.53
C LYS A 12 -26.09 -30.43 -37.13
N LYS A 13 -26.39 -31.23 -36.12
CA LYS A 13 -25.93 -30.95 -34.76
C LYS A 13 -24.41 -30.88 -34.85
N THR A 14 -23.89 -29.67 -34.92
CA THR A 14 -22.49 -29.39 -34.66
C THR A 14 -22.24 -29.99 -33.28
N SER A 15 -21.46 -31.06 -33.22
CA SER A 15 -21.05 -31.66 -31.95
C SER A 15 -20.18 -30.63 -31.24
N VAL A 16 -20.81 -29.80 -30.41
CA VAL A 16 -20.10 -28.90 -29.50
C VAL A 16 -19.20 -29.77 -28.64
N SER A 17 -17.92 -29.41 -28.56
CA SER A 17 -16.99 -30.22 -27.78
C SER A 17 -17.40 -30.16 -26.30
N PRO A 18 -17.25 -31.24 -25.51
CA PRO A 18 -17.57 -31.22 -24.08
C PRO A 18 -16.92 -30.07 -23.31
N HIS A 19 -15.76 -29.59 -23.79
CA HIS A 19 -15.04 -28.44 -23.23
C HIS A 19 -15.75 -27.11 -23.46
N GLU A 20 -16.39 -26.93 -24.60
CA GLU A 20 -17.11 -25.71 -24.95
C GLU A 20 -18.42 -25.60 -24.16
N ASP A 21 -19.09 -26.74 -23.94
CA ASP A 21 -20.26 -26.85 -23.04
C ASP A 21 -19.87 -26.55 -21.57
N MET A 22 -18.74 -27.08 -21.08
CA MET A 22 -18.24 -26.80 -19.72
C MET A 22 -17.88 -25.33 -19.52
N LYS A 23 -17.23 -24.69 -20.50
CA LYS A 23 -16.90 -23.26 -20.43
C LYS A 23 -18.17 -22.41 -20.35
N VAL A 24 -19.17 -22.70 -21.18
CA VAL A 24 -20.44 -21.96 -21.17
C VAL A 24 -21.16 -22.15 -19.83
N ALA A 25 -21.20 -23.37 -19.31
CA ALA A 25 -21.79 -23.65 -18.01
C ALA A 25 -21.10 -22.87 -16.88
N PHE A 26 -19.76 -22.92 -16.83
CA PHE A 26 -18.97 -22.20 -15.84
C PHE A 26 -19.18 -20.68 -15.88
N MET A 27 -19.13 -20.08 -17.07
CA MET A 27 -19.34 -18.63 -17.23
C MET A 27 -20.78 -18.22 -16.89
N THR A 28 -21.75 -19.08 -17.22
CA THR A 28 -23.17 -18.82 -16.91
C THR A 28 -23.42 -18.86 -15.41
N GLU A 29 -22.71 -19.70 -14.67
CA GLU A 29 -22.88 -19.85 -13.22
C GLU A 29 -22.35 -18.64 -12.43
N MET A 30 -21.39 -17.88 -12.98
CA MET A 30 -20.90 -16.65 -12.34
C MET A 30 -21.98 -15.56 -12.31
N LYS A 31 -22.47 -15.22 -11.10
CA LYS A 31 -23.50 -14.19 -10.90
C LYS A 31 -22.91 -12.94 -10.27
N ALA A 32 -23.26 -11.77 -10.84
CA ALA A 32 -22.85 -10.47 -10.32
C ALA A 32 -23.35 -10.22 -8.88
N GLU A 33 -24.57 -10.67 -8.54
CA GLU A 33 -25.12 -10.47 -7.19
C GLU A 33 -24.31 -11.24 -6.13
N ASN A 34 -23.81 -12.44 -6.48
CA ASN A 34 -22.95 -13.21 -5.57
C ASN A 34 -21.62 -12.46 -5.33
N ILE A 35 -20.99 -11.93 -6.39
CA ILE A 35 -19.75 -11.15 -6.28
C ILE A 35 -19.97 -9.92 -5.40
N LYS A 36 -21.09 -9.20 -5.59
CA LYS A 36 -21.47 -8.05 -4.76
C LYS A 36 -21.65 -8.43 -3.29
N GLN A 37 -22.29 -9.57 -3.00
CA GLN A 37 -22.46 -10.05 -1.63
C GLN A 37 -21.14 -10.44 -0.98
N PHE A 38 -20.25 -11.14 -1.70
CA PHE A 38 -18.90 -11.47 -1.21
C PHE A 38 -18.10 -10.20 -0.91
N LEU A 39 -18.12 -9.22 -1.82
CA LEU A 39 -17.46 -7.94 -1.59
C LEU A 39 -17.98 -7.26 -0.34
N TYR A 40 -19.31 -7.16 -0.19
CA TYR A 40 -19.92 -6.56 1.00
C TYR A 40 -19.47 -7.27 2.28
N ASN A 41 -19.51 -8.61 2.31
CA ASN A 41 -19.11 -9.39 3.49
C ASN A 41 -17.62 -9.17 3.85
N PHE A 42 -16.73 -9.12 2.85
CA PHE A 42 -15.28 -9.03 3.09
C PHE A 42 -14.78 -7.63 3.42
N THR A 43 -15.57 -6.57 3.19
CA THR A 43 -15.12 -5.17 3.38
C THR A 43 -15.72 -4.49 4.61
N GLN A 44 -16.36 -5.22 5.53
CA GLN A 44 -16.97 -4.62 6.72
C GLN A 44 -15.96 -4.12 7.76
N LEU A 45 -14.82 -4.82 7.90
CA LEU A 45 -13.81 -4.54 8.92
C LEU A 45 -12.39 -4.51 8.32
N PRO A 46 -11.44 -3.77 8.91
CA PRO A 46 -10.05 -3.77 8.48
C PRO A 46 -9.40 -5.15 8.68
N HIS A 47 -8.90 -5.74 7.59
CA HIS A 47 -8.29 -7.08 7.60
C HIS A 47 -6.80 -7.02 7.22
N LEU A 48 -6.02 -6.21 7.97
CA LEU A 48 -4.58 -6.06 7.78
C LEU A 48 -3.84 -7.40 8.00
N ALA A 49 -2.81 -7.68 7.19
CA ALA A 49 -2.03 -8.92 7.32
C ALA A 49 -1.52 -9.08 8.77
N GLY A 50 -1.57 -10.31 9.30
CA GLY A 50 -1.14 -10.64 10.66
C GLY A 50 -2.12 -10.27 11.78
N THR A 51 -3.27 -9.65 11.49
CA THR A 51 -4.29 -9.35 12.52
C THR A 51 -5.28 -10.51 12.71
N LYS A 52 -5.99 -10.47 13.85
CA LYS A 52 -7.06 -11.43 14.17
C LYS A 52 -8.18 -11.42 13.12
N GLU A 53 -8.57 -10.24 12.63
CA GLU A 53 -9.62 -10.12 11.63
C GLU A 53 -9.21 -10.79 10.30
N ASN A 54 -7.96 -10.63 9.88
CA ASN A 54 -7.48 -11.30 8.66
C ASN A 54 -7.40 -12.83 8.82
N LEU A 55 -7.14 -13.34 10.03
CA LEU A 55 -7.23 -14.77 10.33
C LEU A 55 -8.69 -15.26 10.29
N HIS A 56 -9.63 -14.48 10.84
CA HIS A 56 -11.05 -14.80 10.78
C HIS A 56 -11.55 -14.91 9.33
N LEU A 57 -11.17 -13.94 8.48
CA LEU A 57 -11.48 -13.97 7.06
C LEU A 57 -10.87 -15.20 6.35
N ALA A 58 -9.63 -15.57 6.69
CA ALA A 58 -8.99 -16.78 6.15
C ALA A 58 -9.75 -18.07 6.53
N GLN A 59 -10.26 -18.14 7.77
CA GLN A 59 -11.08 -19.25 8.24
C GLN A 59 -12.45 -19.28 7.55
N GLN A 60 -13.07 -18.12 7.32
CA GLN A 60 -14.32 -18.00 6.57
C GLN A 60 -14.13 -18.53 5.13
N VAL A 61 -13.13 -18.05 4.41
CA VAL A 61 -12.83 -18.52 3.03
C VAL A 61 -12.53 -20.02 3.03
N GLN A 62 -11.81 -20.53 4.02
CA GLN A 62 -11.57 -21.97 4.15
C GLN A 62 -12.87 -22.76 4.28
N ALA A 63 -13.83 -22.28 5.09
CA ALA A 63 -15.12 -22.93 5.27
C ALA A 63 -15.97 -22.88 4.00
N GLU A 64 -16.07 -21.70 3.36
CA GLU A 64 -16.78 -21.50 2.09
C GLU A 64 -16.24 -22.41 0.98
N TRP A 65 -14.92 -22.52 0.83
CA TRP A 65 -14.30 -23.40 -0.17
C TRP A 65 -14.60 -24.88 0.05
N LYS A 66 -14.70 -25.32 1.30
CA LYS A 66 -15.12 -26.71 1.62
C LYS A 66 -16.59 -26.91 1.25
N GLU A 67 -17.44 -25.93 1.54
CA GLU A 67 -18.86 -25.96 1.17
C GLU A 67 -19.07 -25.96 -0.35
N PHE A 68 -18.27 -25.21 -1.10
CA PHE A 68 -18.30 -25.20 -2.57
C PHE A 68 -17.84 -26.51 -3.21
N GLY A 69 -17.28 -27.44 -2.43
CA GLY A 69 -16.94 -28.79 -2.87
C GLY A 69 -15.49 -28.97 -3.32
N LEU A 70 -14.54 -28.14 -2.88
CA LEU A 70 -13.12 -28.42 -3.10
C LEU A 70 -12.67 -29.64 -2.28
N ASP A 71 -11.90 -30.53 -2.91
CA ASP A 71 -11.44 -31.78 -2.30
C ASP A 71 -10.54 -31.58 -1.07
N SER A 72 -9.72 -30.52 -1.07
CA SER A 72 -8.79 -30.22 0.02
C SER A 72 -8.63 -28.72 0.20
N VAL A 73 -8.81 -28.26 1.44
CA VAL A 73 -8.67 -26.85 1.82
C VAL A 73 -7.95 -26.73 3.16
N GLN A 74 -6.77 -26.12 3.15
CA GLN A 74 -5.88 -26.02 4.31
C GLN A 74 -5.41 -24.58 4.52
N LEU A 75 -5.24 -24.19 5.79
CA LEU A 75 -4.52 -22.98 6.15
C LEU A 75 -3.04 -23.31 6.25
N VAL A 76 -2.21 -22.58 5.50
CA VAL A 76 -0.75 -22.73 5.50
C VAL A 76 -0.14 -21.44 6.04
N HIS A 77 0.38 -21.50 7.27
CA HIS A 77 0.98 -20.33 7.92
C HIS A 77 2.50 -20.27 7.72
N TYR A 78 3.02 -19.05 7.87
CA TYR A 78 4.43 -18.71 7.91
C TYR A 78 4.61 -17.56 8.89
N ASP A 79 5.70 -17.61 9.65
CA ASP A 79 6.00 -16.59 10.64
C ASP A 79 6.87 -15.52 9.96
N VAL A 80 6.27 -14.57 9.27
CA VAL A 80 7.02 -13.57 8.48
C VAL A 80 7.26 -12.28 9.27
N LEU A 81 8.29 -11.53 8.90
CA LEU A 81 8.51 -10.19 9.44
C LEU A 81 7.45 -9.23 8.90
N LEU A 82 6.64 -8.68 9.79
CA LEU A 82 5.69 -7.60 9.51
C LEU A 82 6.12 -6.32 10.23
N SER A 83 5.48 -5.20 9.86
CA SER A 83 5.79 -3.87 10.36
C SER A 83 4.49 -3.14 10.64
N TYR A 84 4.34 -2.60 11.85
CA TYR A 84 3.16 -1.83 12.26
C TYR A 84 3.59 -0.55 12.98
N PRO A 85 2.84 0.55 12.83
CA PRO A 85 3.10 1.77 13.59
C PRO A 85 2.96 1.50 15.10
N ASP A 86 3.65 2.29 15.92
CA ASP A 86 3.50 2.24 17.38
C ASP A 86 2.24 3.02 17.81
N ASP A 87 1.27 2.34 18.42
CA ASP A 87 0.02 2.94 18.88
C ASP A 87 0.23 3.98 20.00
N THR A 88 1.33 3.90 20.74
CA THR A 88 1.67 4.83 21.82
C THR A 88 2.47 6.04 21.34
N LYS A 89 3.10 5.93 20.16
CA LYS A 89 3.96 6.95 19.56
C LYS A 89 3.61 7.11 18.08
N PRO A 90 2.50 7.82 17.78
CA PRO A 90 2.02 7.95 16.42
C PRO A 90 3.05 8.67 15.54
N ASN A 91 3.10 8.25 14.29
CA ASN A 91 3.98 8.85 13.30
C ASN A 91 3.39 10.16 12.79
N TYR A 92 4.23 11.19 12.63
CA TYR A 92 3.86 12.45 12.02
C TYR A 92 5.07 13.18 11.48
N ILE A 93 4.81 14.26 10.76
CA ILE A 93 5.83 15.19 10.26
C ILE A 93 5.46 16.56 10.79
N SER A 94 6.44 17.29 11.30
CA SER A 94 6.28 18.67 11.72
C SER A 94 7.09 19.62 10.85
N ILE A 95 6.72 20.89 10.84
CA ILE A 95 7.61 22.01 10.51
C ILE A 95 7.98 22.66 11.84
N ILE A 96 9.26 22.89 12.09
CA ILE A 96 9.74 23.59 13.29
C ILE A 96 10.35 24.94 12.93
N ASP A 97 10.21 25.92 13.82
CA ASP A 97 10.85 27.23 13.71
C ASP A 97 12.32 27.23 14.17
N GLU A 98 12.99 28.38 14.07
CA GLU A 98 14.38 28.57 14.52
C GLU A 98 14.61 28.36 16.03
N HIS A 99 13.54 28.23 16.82
CA HIS A 99 13.58 27.95 18.25
C HIS A 99 13.21 26.49 18.58
N GLY A 100 12.94 25.67 17.56
CA GLY A 100 12.54 24.27 17.72
C GLY A 100 11.07 24.08 18.09
N ASN A 101 10.21 25.10 17.92
CA ASN A 101 8.78 24.95 18.16
C ASN A 101 8.08 24.42 16.91
N GLU A 102 7.21 23.42 17.08
CA GLU A 102 6.33 22.93 16.01
C GLU A 102 5.31 24.00 15.61
N ILE A 103 5.36 24.44 14.34
CA ILE A 103 4.42 25.43 13.78
C ILE A 103 3.34 24.79 12.90
N PHE A 104 3.56 23.55 12.46
CA PHE A 104 2.62 22.75 11.69
C PHE A 104 2.91 21.28 11.94
N ASN A 105 1.84 20.47 12.11
CA ASN A 105 1.91 19.03 12.23
C ASN A 105 0.96 18.38 11.23
N THR A 106 1.41 17.28 10.59
CA THR A 106 0.56 16.50 9.70
C THR A 106 -0.55 15.77 10.45
N SER A 107 -1.57 15.36 9.72
CA SER A 107 -2.65 14.53 10.27
C SER A 107 -2.11 13.19 10.77
N LEU A 108 -2.56 12.75 11.96
CA LEU A 108 -2.17 11.44 12.52
C LEU A 108 -2.89 10.25 11.85
N SER A 109 -4.09 10.51 11.31
CA SER A 109 -4.92 9.52 10.63
C SER A 109 -5.86 10.18 9.63
N GLU A 110 -6.38 9.43 8.67
CA GLU A 110 -7.51 9.89 7.87
C GLU A 110 -8.78 10.06 8.72
N PRO A 111 -9.69 10.96 8.33
CA PRO A 111 -11.05 10.93 8.85
C PRO A 111 -11.72 9.60 8.46
N PRO A 112 -12.54 9.00 9.35
CA PRO A 112 -13.26 7.79 9.01
C PRO A 112 -14.24 8.07 7.85
N PRO A 113 -14.38 7.15 6.88
CA PRO A 113 -15.34 7.30 5.80
C PRO A 113 -16.79 7.15 6.34
N PRO A 114 -17.80 7.73 5.67
CA PRO A 114 -19.18 7.62 6.09
C PRO A 114 -19.65 6.17 6.24
N GLY A 115 -20.34 5.86 7.33
CA GLY A 115 -20.81 4.52 7.67
C GLY A 115 -19.79 3.65 8.43
N TYR A 116 -18.56 4.13 8.61
CA TYR A 116 -17.49 3.44 9.34
C TYR A 116 -17.03 4.22 10.58
N GLU A 117 -17.82 5.17 11.08
CA GLU A 117 -17.47 6.05 12.19
C GLU A 117 -17.21 5.30 13.51
N THR A 118 -17.83 4.12 13.66
CA THR A 118 -17.67 3.26 14.84
C THR A 118 -16.59 2.19 14.68
N VAL A 119 -16.03 2.05 13.48
CA VAL A 119 -15.00 1.05 13.18
C VAL A 119 -13.69 1.48 13.82
N ARG A 120 -13.14 0.56 14.61
CA ARG A 120 -11.86 0.72 15.30
C ARG A 120 -10.77 0.00 14.53
N ASP A 121 -9.54 0.12 15.00
CA ASP A 121 -8.38 -0.64 14.49
C ASP A 121 -8.03 -0.34 13.02
N VAL A 122 -8.49 0.81 12.51
CA VAL A 122 -8.00 1.37 11.25
C VAL A 122 -6.57 1.84 11.49
N VAL A 123 -5.60 1.06 10.98
CA VAL A 123 -4.18 1.40 11.12
C VAL A 123 -3.89 2.77 10.50
N PRO A 124 -3.19 3.72 11.17
CA PRO A 124 -2.91 5.03 10.60
C PRO A 124 -2.03 4.97 9.35
N PRO A 125 -1.92 6.05 8.55
CA PRO A 125 -1.02 6.12 7.41
C PRO A 125 0.43 5.84 7.78
N TYR A 126 1.06 4.96 7.01
CA TYR A 126 2.38 4.45 7.37
C TYR A 126 3.07 3.82 6.15
N SER A 127 4.40 3.96 6.05
CA SER A 127 5.21 3.23 5.05
C SER A 127 5.82 1.99 5.67
N ALA A 128 5.31 0.80 5.33
CA ALA A 128 5.71 -0.43 6.02
C ALA A 128 7.20 -0.71 5.83
N PHE A 129 7.86 -1.13 6.91
CA PHE A 129 9.30 -1.37 7.01
C PHE A 129 10.17 -0.12 6.97
N SER A 130 9.60 1.08 7.06
CA SER A 130 10.39 2.31 7.26
C SER A 130 11.36 2.16 8.44
N ALA A 131 12.55 2.73 8.32
CA ALA A 131 13.46 2.82 9.44
C ALA A 131 12.83 3.69 10.55
N GLN A 132 13.22 3.40 11.79
CA GLN A 132 12.89 4.27 12.91
C GLN A 132 13.81 5.49 12.90
N GLY A 133 13.31 6.64 13.34
CA GLY A 133 14.14 7.81 13.54
C GLY A 133 13.36 9.12 13.56
N MET A 134 14.05 10.15 14.05
CA MET A 134 13.57 11.52 14.06
C MET A 134 14.54 12.48 13.38
N PRO A 135 14.77 12.34 12.06
CA PRO A 135 15.60 13.28 11.33
C PRO A 135 14.93 14.64 11.27
N GLU A 136 15.73 15.67 11.52
CA GLU A 136 15.36 17.08 11.43
C GLU A 136 16.18 17.70 10.29
N GLY A 137 15.58 18.30 9.26
CA GLY A 137 16.37 19.04 8.26
C GLY A 137 15.58 19.71 7.13
N GLU A 138 16.31 20.42 6.26
CA GLU A 138 15.72 21.12 5.12
C GLU A 138 14.99 20.20 4.15
N LEU A 139 13.87 20.70 3.62
CA LEU A 139 12.99 19.96 2.72
C LEU A 139 13.32 20.20 1.23
N VAL A 140 13.59 19.13 0.48
CA VAL A 140 13.86 19.17 -0.96
C VAL A 140 12.77 18.42 -1.73
N TYR A 141 12.13 19.08 -2.69
CA TYR A 141 11.19 18.43 -3.60
C TYR A 141 11.92 17.69 -4.72
N VAL A 142 11.61 16.40 -4.88
CA VAL A 142 12.34 15.51 -5.81
C VAL A 142 11.44 14.92 -6.90
N ASN A 143 10.36 15.61 -7.26
CA ASN A 143 9.41 15.14 -8.28
C ASN A 143 8.90 13.71 -7.96
N TYR A 144 9.09 12.73 -8.84
CA TYR A 144 8.69 11.34 -8.60
C TYR A 144 9.78 10.50 -7.93
N GLY A 145 10.92 11.08 -7.51
CA GLY A 145 12.02 10.35 -6.88
C GLY A 145 12.67 9.31 -7.80
N ARG A 146 12.59 9.50 -9.13
CA ARG A 146 13.23 8.61 -10.10
C ARG A 146 14.73 8.89 -10.17
N THR A 147 15.48 7.96 -10.74
CA THR A 147 16.93 8.12 -10.91
C THR A 147 17.25 9.40 -11.69
N GLU A 148 16.49 9.70 -12.74
CA GLU A 148 16.62 10.93 -13.52
C GLU A 148 16.24 12.20 -12.75
N ASP A 149 15.34 12.12 -11.76
CA ASP A 149 14.96 13.28 -10.96
C ASP A 149 16.12 13.68 -10.03
N PHE A 150 16.78 12.71 -9.40
CA PHE A 150 17.97 12.95 -8.57
C PHE A 150 19.18 13.39 -9.40
N PHE A 151 19.42 12.80 -10.57
CA PHE A 151 20.48 13.27 -11.47
C PHE A 151 20.26 14.70 -11.94
N LYS A 152 19.01 15.08 -12.24
CA LYS A 152 18.68 16.45 -12.63
C LYS A 152 18.95 17.43 -11.48
N LEU A 153 18.52 17.09 -10.26
CA LEU A 153 18.77 17.93 -9.08
C LEU A 153 20.27 18.17 -8.86
N GLU A 154 21.07 17.11 -8.88
CA GLU A 154 22.50 17.19 -8.62
C GLU A 154 23.25 17.90 -9.75
N ARG A 155 23.03 17.47 -11.01
CA ARG A 155 23.89 17.85 -12.14
C ARG A 155 23.45 19.11 -12.87
N GLU A 156 22.14 19.36 -12.93
CA GLU A 156 21.59 20.50 -13.68
C GLU A 156 21.17 21.65 -12.76
N MET A 157 20.70 21.34 -11.55
CA MET A 157 20.19 22.34 -10.61
C MET A 157 21.17 22.67 -9.47
N GLY A 158 22.23 21.88 -9.29
CA GLY A 158 23.22 22.07 -8.22
C GLY A 158 22.68 21.86 -6.81
N ILE A 159 21.58 21.10 -6.67
CA ILE A 159 20.92 20.83 -5.38
C ILE A 159 21.47 19.54 -4.79
N ASN A 160 22.06 19.63 -3.60
CA ASN A 160 22.57 18.48 -2.85
C ASN A 160 21.52 17.98 -1.84
N CYS A 161 21.15 16.69 -1.95
CA CYS A 161 20.18 16.03 -1.06
C CYS A 161 20.82 15.44 0.21
N THR A 162 22.15 15.48 0.34
CA THR A 162 22.88 14.93 1.50
C THR A 162 22.43 15.60 2.80
N GLY A 163 21.93 14.80 3.75
CA GLY A 163 21.46 15.28 5.04
C GLY A 163 20.14 16.08 4.98
N LYS A 164 19.44 16.06 3.84
CA LYS A 164 18.12 16.69 3.65
C LYS A 164 16.99 15.69 3.86
N ILE A 165 15.80 16.20 4.12
CA ILE A 165 14.55 15.42 3.99
C ILE A 165 14.03 15.68 2.58
N VAL A 166 13.68 14.61 1.86
CA VAL A 166 13.14 14.75 0.50
C VAL A 166 11.64 14.50 0.49
N ILE A 167 10.89 15.29 -0.28
CA ILE A 167 9.47 15.06 -0.55
C ILE A 167 9.26 14.69 -2.01
N ALA A 168 8.63 13.54 -2.23
CA ALA A 168 8.36 12.98 -3.55
C ALA A 168 6.89 12.64 -3.71
N ARG A 169 6.34 12.87 -4.90
CA ARG A 169 5.01 12.39 -5.24
C ARG A 169 5.03 10.90 -5.61
N TYR A 170 3.97 10.20 -5.25
CA TYR A 170 3.70 8.85 -5.72
C TYR A 170 3.53 8.79 -7.25
N GLY A 171 3.64 7.59 -7.82
CA GLY A 171 3.51 7.35 -9.27
C GLY A 171 4.84 7.09 -9.99
N LYS A 172 4.74 6.70 -11.27
CA LYS A 172 5.81 6.35 -12.23
C LYS A 172 6.69 5.14 -11.86
N ILE A 173 7.24 5.08 -10.65
CA ILE A 173 8.06 3.97 -10.16
C ILE A 173 7.53 3.46 -8.82
N PHE A 174 7.85 2.20 -8.51
CA PHE A 174 7.54 1.60 -7.22
C PHE A 174 8.17 2.39 -6.06
N ARG A 175 7.42 2.57 -4.96
CA ARG A 175 7.80 3.43 -3.84
C ARG A 175 9.11 3.03 -3.15
N GLY A 176 9.41 1.72 -3.04
CA GLY A 176 10.70 1.27 -2.51
C GLY A 176 11.90 1.69 -3.37
N ASN A 177 11.73 1.90 -4.68
CA ASN A 177 12.78 2.47 -5.53
C ASN A 177 12.97 3.96 -5.30
N LYS A 178 11.90 4.71 -4.99
CA LYS A 178 12.00 6.14 -4.60
C LYS A 178 12.87 6.28 -3.35
N VAL A 179 12.61 5.44 -2.34
CA VAL A 179 13.36 5.42 -1.08
C VAL A 179 14.82 5.03 -1.33
N LYS A 180 15.07 3.94 -2.05
CA LYS A 180 16.44 3.54 -2.44
C LYS A 180 17.20 4.65 -3.17
N ASN A 181 16.55 5.35 -4.09
CA ASN A 181 17.19 6.47 -4.81
C ASN A 181 17.49 7.64 -3.87
N ALA A 182 16.60 7.95 -2.92
CA ALA A 182 16.81 8.98 -1.92
C ALA A 182 17.98 8.65 -0.99
N GLU A 183 18.10 7.39 -0.55
CA GLU A 183 19.25 6.92 0.23
C GLU A 183 20.57 7.09 -0.54
N LEU A 184 20.59 6.71 -1.82
CA LEU A 184 21.76 6.87 -2.68
C LEU A 184 22.12 8.36 -2.90
N ALA A 185 21.13 9.25 -2.86
CA ALA A 185 21.31 10.69 -2.93
C ALA A 185 21.69 11.32 -1.57
N GLY A 186 21.85 10.52 -0.51
CA GLY A 186 22.26 10.97 0.82
C GLY A 186 21.14 11.59 1.66
N ALA A 187 19.88 11.47 1.25
CA ALA A 187 18.76 11.94 2.05
C ALA A 187 18.70 11.20 3.39
N LYS A 188 18.20 11.88 4.43
CA LYS A 188 18.05 11.30 5.79
C LYS A 188 16.59 11.00 6.17
N GLY A 189 15.63 11.35 5.31
CA GLY A 189 14.21 11.03 5.47
C GLY A 189 13.45 11.26 4.17
N VAL A 190 12.32 10.57 3.98
CA VAL A 190 11.50 10.64 2.76
C VAL A 190 10.02 10.84 3.09
N ILE A 191 9.44 11.90 2.55
CA ILE A 191 8.00 12.16 2.55
C ILE A 191 7.42 11.70 1.22
N LEU A 192 6.37 10.89 1.26
CA LEU A 192 5.63 10.47 0.06
C LEU A 192 4.22 11.03 0.10
N TYR A 193 3.75 11.65 -0.98
CA TYR A 193 2.39 12.17 -1.05
C TYR A 193 1.69 11.84 -2.38
N SER A 194 0.37 11.80 -2.38
CA SER A 194 -0.45 11.52 -3.57
C SER A 194 -0.87 12.83 -4.24
N ASP A 195 -0.09 13.30 -5.21
CA ASP A 195 -0.36 14.55 -5.93
C ASP A 195 -1.70 14.49 -6.70
N PRO A 196 -2.61 15.47 -6.56
CA PRO A 196 -3.87 15.50 -7.31
C PRO A 196 -3.69 15.43 -8.83
N ALA A 197 -2.55 15.89 -9.37
CA ALA A 197 -2.24 15.76 -10.79
C ALA A 197 -2.16 14.30 -11.28
N ASP A 198 -1.86 13.36 -10.38
CA ASP A 198 -1.76 11.92 -10.67
C ASP A 198 -2.92 11.11 -10.09
N TYR A 199 -3.56 11.60 -9.02
CA TYR A 199 -4.51 10.84 -8.20
C TYR A 199 -5.94 11.42 -8.16
N CYS A 200 -6.22 12.51 -8.90
CA CYS A 200 -7.56 13.09 -9.01
C CYS A 200 -7.95 13.29 -10.48
N ALA A 201 -9.07 12.69 -10.89
CA ALA A 201 -9.66 12.90 -12.19
C ALA A 201 -10.28 14.30 -12.31
N PRO A 202 -10.10 15.01 -13.43
CA PRO A 202 -10.67 16.35 -13.62
C PRO A 202 -12.20 16.35 -13.51
N GLY A 203 -12.74 17.30 -12.75
CA GLY A 203 -14.20 17.50 -12.63
C GLY A 203 -14.94 16.44 -11.80
N VAL A 204 -14.22 15.63 -11.02
CA VAL A 204 -14.81 14.63 -10.12
C VAL A 204 -14.61 15.06 -8.67
N ASP A 205 -15.67 14.98 -7.87
CA ASP A 205 -15.60 15.31 -6.45
C ASP A 205 -14.79 14.26 -5.67
N PRO A 206 -14.10 14.67 -4.59
CA PRO A 206 -13.51 13.72 -3.65
C PRO A 206 -14.55 12.84 -2.98
N TYR A 207 -14.14 11.64 -2.55
CA TYR A 207 -14.94 10.81 -1.65
C TYR A 207 -15.31 11.61 -0.38
N PRO A 208 -16.57 11.54 0.09
CA PRO A 208 -17.62 10.59 -0.28
C PRO A 208 -18.54 11.01 -1.45
N ASN A 209 -18.44 12.25 -1.93
CA ASN A 209 -19.37 12.76 -2.95
C ASN A 209 -18.99 12.33 -4.38
N GLY A 210 -17.73 11.95 -4.59
CA GLY A 210 -17.29 11.27 -5.80
C GLY A 210 -16.23 10.21 -5.49
N TRP A 211 -15.43 9.85 -6.49
CA TRP A 211 -14.44 8.77 -6.39
C TRP A 211 -12.99 9.27 -6.41
N ASN A 212 -12.78 10.59 -6.40
CA ASN A 212 -11.45 11.14 -6.25
C ASN A 212 -10.92 10.98 -4.83
N LEU A 213 -9.59 10.98 -4.72
CA LEU A 213 -8.90 10.96 -3.43
C LEU A 213 -9.26 12.21 -2.61
N PRO A 214 -9.72 12.08 -1.35
CA PRO A 214 -9.85 13.22 -0.44
C PRO A 214 -8.48 13.73 0.04
N GLY A 215 -8.38 15.00 0.41
CA GLY A 215 -7.09 15.64 0.70
C GLY A 215 -6.34 15.16 1.93
N GLY A 216 -7.05 14.62 2.91
CA GLY A 216 -6.43 13.90 4.03
C GLY A 216 -6.05 12.46 3.70
N GLY A 217 -6.48 11.91 2.56
CA GLY A 217 -6.25 10.52 2.18
C GLY A 217 -4.78 10.23 1.86
N ALA A 218 -4.15 9.37 2.65
CA ALA A 218 -2.74 9.01 2.49
C ALA A 218 -2.59 7.55 2.03
N GLN A 219 -1.73 7.35 1.02
CA GLN A 219 -1.52 6.02 0.45
C GLN A 219 -0.54 5.21 1.31
N ARG A 220 -1.04 4.21 2.05
CA ARG A 220 -0.23 3.18 2.73
C ARG A 220 0.51 2.31 1.72
N GLY A 221 1.59 1.67 2.16
CA GLY A 221 2.28 0.64 1.38
C GLY A 221 3.67 0.32 1.92
N ASN A 222 4.20 -0.85 1.56
CA ASN A 222 5.58 -1.21 1.93
C ASN A 222 6.62 -0.50 1.06
N VAL A 223 7.78 -0.23 1.66
CA VAL A 223 8.94 0.41 1.01
C VAL A 223 10.15 -0.52 0.90
N LEU A 224 9.93 -1.84 1.05
CA LEU A 224 10.99 -2.84 0.89
C LEU A 224 11.53 -2.89 -0.54
N ASN A 225 12.80 -3.23 -0.69
CA ASN A 225 13.43 -3.53 -1.99
C ASN A 225 13.91 -4.99 -2.05
N LEU A 226 12.94 -5.93 -2.15
CA LEU A 226 13.21 -7.37 -2.01
C LEU A 226 13.86 -8.04 -3.21
N ASN A 227 13.66 -7.53 -4.43
CA ASN A 227 14.10 -8.19 -5.67
C ASN A 227 13.76 -9.69 -5.74
N GLY A 228 12.58 -10.08 -5.23
CA GLY A 228 12.08 -11.46 -5.24
C GLY A 228 12.45 -12.31 -4.02
N ALA A 229 13.07 -11.75 -2.98
CA ALA A 229 13.56 -12.53 -1.83
C ALA A 229 12.47 -13.19 -0.96
N GLY A 230 11.23 -12.69 -0.97
CA GLY A 230 10.18 -13.15 -0.05
C GLY A 230 10.25 -12.43 1.30
N ASP A 231 10.17 -13.18 2.40
CA ASP A 231 10.36 -12.63 3.75
C ASP A 231 11.79 -12.03 3.90
N PRO A 232 11.95 -10.79 4.40
CA PRO A 232 13.26 -10.17 4.56
C PRO A 232 14.26 -10.98 5.40
N LEU A 233 13.80 -11.86 6.30
CA LEU A 233 14.65 -12.60 7.22
C LEU A 233 14.96 -14.03 6.78
N THR A 234 14.19 -14.59 5.84
CA THR A 234 14.38 -15.96 5.34
C THR A 234 14.52 -16.03 3.81
N PRO A 235 15.43 -15.25 3.17
CA PRO A 235 15.56 -15.24 1.72
C PRO A 235 15.89 -16.64 1.18
N GLY A 236 15.03 -17.15 0.29
CA GLY A 236 15.19 -18.46 -0.34
C GLY A 236 14.66 -19.66 0.46
N TYR A 237 14.16 -19.47 1.69
CA TYR A 237 13.64 -20.53 2.55
C TYR A 237 12.26 -20.19 3.12
N PRO A 238 11.38 -21.19 3.36
CA PRO A 238 10.08 -20.93 3.98
C PRO A 238 10.27 -20.50 5.44
N ALA A 239 9.61 -19.41 5.87
CA ALA A 239 9.62 -18.93 7.24
C ALA A 239 8.76 -19.81 8.17
N LYS A 240 9.27 -21.01 8.49
CA LYS A 240 8.69 -21.93 9.47
C LYS A 240 9.31 -21.70 10.85
N GLU A 241 8.67 -22.26 11.87
CA GLU A 241 9.09 -22.13 13.28
C GLU A 241 10.57 -22.47 13.51
N TYR A 242 11.10 -23.47 12.80
CA TYR A 242 12.48 -23.93 12.91
C TYR A 242 13.47 -23.20 11.99
N THR A 243 12.99 -22.32 11.11
CA THR A 243 13.83 -21.70 10.08
C THR A 243 14.73 -20.64 10.69
N TYR A 244 16.03 -20.72 10.36
CA TYR A 244 16.97 -19.67 10.70
C TYR A 244 16.55 -18.32 10.10
N ARG A 245 16.66 -17.26 10.90
CA ARG A 245 16.35 -15.89 10.49
C ARG A 245 17.59 -15.03 10.53
N LEU A 246 17.74 -14.18 9.52
CA LEU A 246 18.68 -13.07 9.58
C LEU A 246 18.34 -12.14 10.75
N ASP A 247 19.36 -11.45 11.28
CA ASP A 247 19.13 -10.38 12.25
C ASP A 247 18.21 -9.31 11.67
N LYS A 248 17.29 -8.78 12.48
CA LYS A 248 16.29 -7.78 12.04
C LYS A 248 16.93 -6.57 11.35
N ALA A 249 18.09 -6.12 11.83
CA ALA A 249 18.83 -4.99 11.23
C ALA A 249 19.48 -5.31 9.87
N SER A 250 19.64 -6.60 9.55
CA SER A 250 20.28 -7.11 8.33
C SER A 250 19.27 -7.72 7.35
N GLY A 251 17.96 -7.53 7.60
CA GLY A 251 16.89 -8.01 6.72
C GLY A 251 17.02 -7.46 5.29
N VAL A 252 16.73 -8.32 4.32
CA VAL A 252 16.92 -7.99 2.90
C VAL A 252 16.00 -6.85 2.48
N GLY A 253 16.58 -5.82 1.87
CA GLY A 253 15.83 -4.73 1.26
C GLY A 253 15.14 -3.78 2.24
N LEU A 254 15.49 -3.81 3.53
CA LEU A 254 15.02 -2.83 4.51
C LEU A 254 15.61 -1.45 4.22
N PRO A 255 14.81 -0.37 4.20
CA PRO A 255 15.31 0.98 4.16
C PRO A 255 16.04 1.33 5.47
N LYS A 256 17.00 2.24 5.37
CA LYS A 256 17.86 2.74 6.44
C LYS A 256 17.46 4.14 6.90
N ILE A 257 16.58 4.81 6.16
CA ILE A 257 16.05 6.13 6.49
C ILE A 257 14.54 6.10 6.73
N PRO A 258 14.00 6.96 7.60
CA PRO A 258 12.57 7.08 7.81
C PRO A 258 11.80 7.48 6.55
N VAL A 259 10.61 6.92 6.40
CA VAL A 259 9.69 7.15 5.28
C VAL A 259 8.26 7.26 5.82
N HIS A 260 7.53 8.30 5.43
CA HIS A 260 6.16 8.49 5.90
C HIS A 260 5.26 9.03 4.77
N PRO A 261 4.07 8.44 4.57
CA PRO A 261 3.13 8.91 3.58
C PRO A 261 2.19 9.98 4.18
N ILE A 262 1.84 10.99 3.39
CA ILE A 262 0.91 12.06 3.80
C ILE A 262 -0.16 12.31 2.74
N GLY A 263 -1.26 12.93 3.16
CA GLY A 263 -2.29 13.46 2.26
C GLY A 263 -1.81 14.68 1.49
N TYR A 264 -2.50 15.03 0.40
CA TYR A 264 -2.10 16.17 -0.42
C TYR A 264 -2.42 17.54 0.20
N HIS A 265 -3.37 17.63 1.15
CA HIS A 265 -3.57 18.86 1.93
C HIS A 265 -2.32 19.17 2.75
N ASP A 266 -1.80 18.19 3.48
CA ASP A 266 -0.57 18.33 4.27
C ASP A 266 0.64 18.62 3.37
N ALA A 267 0.72 17.95 2.22
CA ALA A 267 1.79 18.20 1.25
C ALA A 267 1.76 19.62 0.68
N GLU A 268 0.57 20.19 0.44
CA GLU A 268 0.42 21.57 -0.01
C GLU A 268 1.04 22.56 0.99
N PHE A 269 0.79 22.36 2.30
CA PHE A 269 1.42 23.17 3.34
C PHE A 269 2.95 23.05 3.27
N LEU A 270 3.50 21.82 3.32
CA LEU A 270 4.95 21.60 3.26
C LEU A 270 5.60 22.22 2.00
N LEU A 271 4.96 22.10 0.84
CA LEU A 271 5.48 22.60 -0.43
C LEU A 271 5.36 24.13 -0.56
N LYS A 272 4.36 24.75 0.08
CA LYS A 272 4.20 26.21 0.11
C LYS A 272 5.25 26.88 0.99
N TYR A 273 5.54 26.29 2.15
CA TYR A 273 6.54 26.83 3.09
C TYR A 273 7.96 26.81 2.52
N ARG A 274 8.27 25.93 1.56
CA ARG A 274 9.56 25.91 0.85
C ARG A 274 9.92 27.25 0.16
N ASN A 275 8.94 28.08 -0.19
CA ASN A 275 9.19 29.35 -0.89
C ASN A 275 9.56 30.52 0.04
N TYR A 276 9.43 30.36 1.36
CA TYR A 276 9.84 31.36 2.34
C TYR A 276 11.18 30.92 2.93
N LEU A 277 12.28 31.34 2.29
CA LEU A 277 13.63 31.19 2.82
C LEU A 277 13.69 31.84 4.22
N PHE A 278 13.91 31.03 5.25
CA PHE A 278 14.86 31.19 6.35
C PHE A 278 14.52 30.10 7.39
N LEU A 279 15.35 29.04 7.45
CA LEU A 279 15.44 28.06 8.54
C LEU A 279 14.09 27.49 9.03
N TYR A 280 13.53 26.53 8.30
CA TYR A 280 12.52 25.64 8.87
C TYR A 280 12.97 24.20 8.63
N GLU A 281 13.23 23.50 9.71
CA GLU A 281 13.55 22.08 9.66
C GLU A 281 12.25 21.28 9.79
N ALA A 282 12.19 20.09 9.18
CA ALA A 282 11.07 19.18 9.39
C ALA A 282 11.50 18.07 10.35
N GLU A 283 10.82 17.88 11.48
CA GLU A 283 11.04 16.68 12.30
C GLU A 283 10.14 15.56 11.79
N PHE A 284 10.76 14.41 11.55
CA PHE A 284 10.05 13.15 11.38
C PHE A 284 9.81 12.51 12.73
N TYR A 285 8.66 11.90 12.93
CA TYR A 285 8.49 10.91 13.99
C TYR A 285 8.12 9.61 13.30
N CYS A 286 9.09 8.70 13.20
CA CYS A 286 8.89 7.38 12.62
C CYS A 286 9.28 6.33 13.65
N LEU A 287 8.29 5.79 14.36
CA LEU A 287 8.44 4.74 15.35
C LEU A 287 7.54 3.55 14.96
N TRP A 288 8.11 2.36 15.07
CA TRP A 288 7.51 1.12 14.59
C TRP A 288 7.76 0.00 15.58
N CYS A 289 6.83 -0.94 15.67
CA CYS A 289 7.06 -2.22 16.32
C CYS A 289 7.27 -3.31 15.27
N PHE A 290 8.40 -4.01 15.35
CA PHE A 290 8.61 -5.27 14.62
C PHE A 290 7.88 -6.39 15.35
N CYS A 291 6.71 -6.76 14.86
CA CYS A 291 6.00 -7.93 15.34
C CYS A 291 6.22 -9.10 14.37
N ILE A 292 6.76 -10.20 14.90
CA ILE A 292 6.37 -11.52 14.39
C ILE A 292 5.03 -11.76 15.10
N PRO A 293 3.91 -11.90 14.37
CA PRO A 293 2.64 -12.15 15.05
C PRO A 293 2.74 -13.47 15.81
N ASP A 294 2.65 -13.41 17.15
CA ASP A 294 2.38 -14.58 17.97
C ASP A 294 0.91 -14.95 17.73
N VAL A 295 0.68 -15.81 16.74
CA VAL A 295 -0.64 -16.39 16.49
C VAL A 295 -0.78 -17.60 17.42
N HIS A 296 -1.15 -17.34 18.66
CA HIS A 296 -1.74 -18.35 19.56
C HIS A 296 -3.26 -18.32 19.46
#